data_AF-A0AAV4JYS4-F1
#
_entry.id   AF-A0AAV4JYS4-F1
#
_cell.length_a   1.000
_cell.length_b   1.000
_cell.length_c   1.000
_cell.angle_alpha   90.00
_cell.angle_beta   90.00
_cell.angle_gamma   90.00
#
_symmetry.space_group_name_H-M   'P 1'
#
loop_
_entity.id
_entity.type
_entity.pdbx_description
1 polymer ?
#
loop_
_entity_poly.entity_id
_entity_poly.type
_entity_poly.pdbx_seq_one_letter_code
_entity_poly.pdbx_strand_id
1 'polypeptide(L)'
;MMRDTGCEGVVVRRQLVDPGQLTGECCLLLRIDNTALLAEKAVINSRTPFLSGEVKALCIPDDIYDIIVGNVDGARSPEDPDQGASKARCSKEAVTGS
;
A
#
# COMPACT_ATOMS: atom_id res chain seq x y z
N MET A 1 0.19 3.41 9.21
CA MET A 1 -0.78 2.64 8.39
C MET A 1 -2.19 2.94 8.84
N MET A 2 -3.18 2.76 7.97
CA MET A 2 -4.61 2.89 8.27
C MET A 2 -5.38 1.71 7.64
N ARG A 3 -6.36 1.14 8.36
CA ARG A 3 -7.35 0.21 7.78
C ARG A 3 -8.59 1.02 7.45
N ASP A 4 -8.98 1.06 6.19
CA ASP A 4 -10.12 1.83 5.70
C ASP A 4 -11.14 0.91 5.03
N THR A 5 -12.22 0.57 5.73
CA THR A 5 -13.28 -0.30 5.19
C THR A 5 -14.19 0.41 4.18
N GLY A 6 -14.00 1.71 3.96
CA GLY A 6 -14.68 2.47 2.89
C GLY A 6 -13.90 2.51 1.58
N CYS A 7 -12.66 2.01 1.55
CA CYS A 7 -11.81 1.93 0.36
C CYS A 7 -11.78 0.47 -0.16
N GLU A 8 -11.74 0.27 -1.47
CA GLU A 8 -11.71 -1.05 -2.13
C GLU A 8 -10.31 -1.43 -2.64
N GLY A 9 -9.25 -0.75 -2.18
CA GLY A 9 -7.89 -0.97 -2.67
C GLY A 9 -6.82 -0.74 -1.62
N VAL A 10 -5.57 -1.07 -1.96
CA VAL A 10 -4.40 -0.71 -1.17
C VAL A 10 -3.81 0.58 -1.74
N VAL A 11 -3.57 1.56 -0.87
CA VAL A 11 -2.86 2.79 -1.22
C VAL A 11 -1.54 2.81 -0.46
N VAL A 12 -0.48 3.19 -1.14
CA VAL A 12 0.85 3.38 -0.54
C VAL A 12 1.36 4.76 -0.90
N ARG A 13 2.05 5.40 0.05
CA ARG A 13 2.73 6.66 -0.21
C ARG A 13 3.79 6.44 -1.29
N ARG A 14 3.73 7.21 -2.38
CA ARG A 14 4.59 7.03 -3.56
C ARG A 14 6.08 7.03 -3.23
N GLN A 15 6.52 7.84 -2.26
CA GLN A 15 7.92 7.95 -1.83
C GLN A 15 8.47 6.68 -1.13
N LEU A 16 7.61 5.73 -0.76
CA LEU A 16 8.00 4.46 -0.15
C LEU A 16 8.10 3.31 -1.16
N VAL A 17 7.81 3.59 -2.44
CA VAL A 17 7.82 2.61 -3.52
C VAL A 17 9.08 2.80 -4.37
N ASP A 18 9.88 1.75 -4.45
CA ASP A 18 11.06 1.71 -5.31
C ASP A 18 10.64 1.68 -6.79
N PRO A 19 11.38 2.34 -7.70
CA PRO A 19 11.02 2.35 -9.13
C PRO A 19 10.86 0.95 -9.75
N GLY A 20 11.62 -0.05 -9.27
CA GLY A 20 11.51 -1.43 -9.73
C GLY A 20 10.23 -2.16 -9.28
N GLN A 21 9.46 -1.59 -8.35
CA GLN A 21 8.17 -2.12 -7.90
C GLN A 21 6.99 -1.62 -8.74
N LEU A 22 7.20 -0.58 -9.56
CA LEU A 22 6.15 -0.02 -10.42
C LEU A 22 5.82 -1.00 -11.55
N THR A 23 4.54 -1.12 -11.88
CA THR A 23 4.10 -2.02 -12.96
C THR A 23 4.08 -1.33 -14.33
N GLY A 24 4.25 -0.01 -14.38
CA GLY A 24 4.04 0.81 -15.58
C GLY A 24 2.56 1.06 -15.92
N GLU A 25 1.62 0.51 -15.13
CA GLU A 25 0.20 0.81 -15.27
C GLU A 25 -0.21 1.99 -14.39
N CYS A 26 -1.22 2.73 -14.84
CA CYS A 26 -1.89 3.74 -14.04
C CYS A 26 -3.38 3.42 -13.89
N CYS A 27 -4.02 4.00 -12.87
CA CYS A 27 -5.46 3.97 -12.66
C CYS A 27 -5.95 5.36 -12.24
N LEU A 28 -7.18 5.68 -12.59
CA LEU A 28 -7.82 6.93 -12.20
C LEU A 28 -8.56 6.71 -10.88
N LEU A 29 -8.08 7.34 -9.83
CA LEU A 29 -8.65 7.31 -8.49
C LEU A 29 -9.56 8.52 -8.28
N LEU A 30 -10.80 8.28 -7.89
CA LEU A 30 -11.71 9.34 -7.44
C LEU A 30 -11.51 9.58 -5.94
N ARG A 31 -11.19 10.82 -5.57
CA ARG A 31 -10.99 11.24 -4.18
C ARG A 31 -12.31 11.72 -3.56
N ILE A 32 -12.33 11.81 -2.22
CA ILE A 32 -13.51 12.25 -1.44
C ILE A 32 -13.98 13.68 -1.76
N ASP A 33 -13.11 14.49 -2.35
CA ASP A 33 -13.41 15.86 -2.79
C ASP A 33 -13.91 15.91 -4.26
N ASN A 34 -14.28 14.76 -4.82
CA ASN A 34 -14.65 14.56 -6.22
C ASN A 34 -13.55 14.91 -7.24
N THR A 35 -12.31 15.11 -6.81
CA THR A 35 -11.18 15.25 -7.74
C THR A 35 -10.69 13.88 -8.19
N ALA A 36 -10.21 13.82 -9.43
CA ALA A 36 -9.58 12.63 -9.99
C ALA A 36 -8.06 12.74 -9.91
N LEU A 37 -7.40 11.66 -9.51
CA LEU A 37 -5.95 11.53 -9.51
C LEU A 37 -5.55 10.35 -10.39
N LEU A 38 -4.65 10.56 -11.34
CA LEU A 38 -4.00 9.46 -12.05
C LEU A 38 -2.88 8.90 -11.17
N ALA A 39 -3.09 7.71 -10.62
CA ALA A 39 -2.15 7.04 -9.71
C ALA A 39 -1.43 5.89 -10.41
N GLU A 40 -0.12 5.80 -10.23
CA GLU A 40 0.69 4.66 -10.67
C GLU A 40 0.34 3.42 -9.84
N LYS A 41 0.45 2.23 -10.44
CA LYS A 41 0.35 0.96 -9.73
C LYS A 41 1.73 0.41 -9.40
N ALA A 42 1.85 -0.19 -8.22
CA ALA A 42 3.03 -0.91 -7.80
C ALA A 42 2.67 -2.28 -7.22
N VAL A 43 3.62 -3.20 -7.28
CA VAL A 43 3.59 -4.47 -6.53
C VAL A 43 4.54 -4.33 -5.35
N ILE A 44 3.99 -4.39 -4.13
CA ILE A 44 4.76 -4.23 -2.90
C ILE A 44 4.62 -5.45 -2.00
N ASN A 45 5.60 -5.70 -1.15
CA ASN A 45 5.49 -6.68 -0.07
C ASN A 45 4.95 -5.98 1.19
N SER A 46 3.66 -6.13 1.45
CA SER A 46 3.02 -5.60 2.66
C SER A 46 3.38 -6.47 3.86
N ARG A 47 3.68 -5.82 4.98
CA ARG A 47 3.91 -6.45 6.29
C ARG A 47 3.16 -5.68 7.36
N THR A 48 1.84 -5.67 7.24
CA THR A 48 0.95 -4.95 8.16
C THR A 48 0.07 -5.94 8.92
N PRO A 49 -0.38 -5.58 10.13
CA PRO A 49 -1.37 -6.35 10.87
C PRO A 49 -2.64 -6.70 10.09
N PHE A 50 -3.01 -5.92 9.08
CA PHE A 50 -4.26 -6.12 8.34
C PHE A 50 -4.07 -6.79 6.99
N LEU A 51 -2.87 -6.80 6.43
CA LEU A 51 -2.60 -7.38 5.13
C LEU A 51 -1.10 -7.64 5.03
N SER A 52 -0.73 -8.89 4.74
CA SER A 52 0.65 -9.31 4.58
C SER A 52 0.84 -10.11 3.29
N GLY A 53 2.02 -10.01 2.70
CA GLY A 53 2.35 -10.65 1.43
C GLY A 53 2.46 -9.66 0.26
N GLU A 54 2.57 -10.19 -0.95
CA GLU A 54 2.64 -9.40 -2.18
C GLU A 54 1.26 -8.86 -2.55
N VAL A 55 1.17 -7.54 -2.76
CA VAL A 55 -0.10 -6.85 -3.04
C VAL A 55 0.09 -5.79 -4.11
N LYS A 56 -0.96 -5.57 -4.90
CA LYS A 56 -1.04 -4.43 -5.84
C LYS A 56 -1.55 -3.20 -5.08
N ALA A 57 -0.82 -2.10 -5.19
CA ALA A 57 -1.15 -0.84 -4.53
C ALA A 57 -1.18 0.33 -5.51
N LEU A 58 -2.07 1.29 -5.26
CA LEU A 58 -2.06 2.61 -5.88
C LEU A 58 -1.05 3.51 -5.17
N CYS A 59 -0.20 4.18 -5.93
CA CYS A 59 0.81 5.07 -5.40
C CYS A 59 0.30 6.51 -5.41
N ILE A 60 0.09 7.08 -4.23
CA ILE A 60 -0.40 8.45 -4.08
C ILE A 60 0.71 9.33 -3.51
N PRO A 61 0.99 10.51 -4.09
CA PRO A 61 1.91 11.47 -3.50
C PRO A 61 1.31 12.12 -2.25
N ASP A 62 2.16 12.41 -1.27
CA ASP A 62 1.85 13.24 -0.10
C ASP A 62 0.70 12.74 0.79
N ASP A 63 0.44 11.44 0.77
CA ASP A 63 -0.53 10.82 1.67
C ASP A 63 -0.05 10.85 3.14
N ILE A 64 -0.96 11.10 4.08
CA ILE A 64 -0.68 11.22 5.52
C ILE A 64 -0.22 9.88 6.09
N TYR A 65 -0.73 8.77 5.54
CA TYR A 65 -0.36 7.43 5.96
C TYR A 65 0.65 6.81 5.00
N ASP A 66 1.55 5.99 5.54
CA ASP A 66 2.51 5.22 4.72
C ASP A 66 1.79 4.21 3.81
N ILE A 67 0.75 3.58 4.35
CA ILE A 67 -0.10 2.60 3.67
C ILE A 67 -1.53 2.66 4.22
N ILE A 68 -2.51 2.58 3.33
CA ILE A 68 -3.93 2.42 3.63
C ILE A 68 -4.37 1.07 3.06
N VAL A 69 -5.03 0.26 3.87
CA VAL A 69 -5.55 -1.07 3.49
C VAL A 69 -7.06 -1.00 3.39
N GLY A 70 -7.57 -1.09 2.16
CA GLY A 70 -8.97 -1.22 1.83
C GLY A 70 -9.54 -2.64 2.05
N ASN A 71 -10.77 -2.83 1.62
CA ASN A 71 -11.39 -4.14 1.43
C ASN A 71 -10.76 -4.79 0.19
N VAL A 72 -9.77 -5.64 0.44
CA VAL A 72 -9.12 -6.44 -0.60
C VAL A 72 -9.00 -7.88 -0.11
N ASP A 73 -8.83 -8.81 -1.04
CA ASP A 73 -8.63 -10.22 -0.70
C ASP A 73 -7.43 -10.39 0.26
N GLY A 74 -7.65 -11.14 1.34
CA GLY A 74 -6.66 -11.36 2.39
C GLY A 74 -6.57 -10.26 3.44
N ALA A 75 -7.34 -9.16 3.32
CA ALA A 75 -7.41 -8.15 4.37
C ALA A 75 -8.15 -8.68 5.62
N ARG A 76 -7.59 -8.44 6.80
CA ARG A 76 -8.23 -8.77 8.08
C ARG A 76 -9.24 -7.71 8.51
N SER A 77 -10.16 -8.12 9.39
CA SER A 77 -11.13 -7.21 10.03
C SER A 77 -10.39 -6.15 10.85
N PRO A 78 -10.89 -4.90 10.92
CA PRO A 78 -10.36 -3.87 11.83
C PRO A 78 -10.30 -4.33 13.30
N GLU A 79 -11.20 -5.23 13.71
CA GLU A 79 -11.29 -5.74 15.09
C GLU A 79 -10.38 -6.96 15.35
N ASP A 80 -9.79 -7.54 14.30
CA ASP A 80 -8.92 -8.73 14.38
C ASP A 80 -7.59 -8.51 13.63
N PRO A 81 -6.73 -7.57 14.09
CA PRO A 81 -5.40 -7.39 13.53
C PRO A 81 -4.46 -8.55 13.87
N ASP A 82 -3.49 -8.82 13.00
CA ASP A 82 -2.37 -9.71 13.32
C ASP A 82 -1.46 -9.11 14.39
N GLN A 83 -1.51 -9.70 15.58
CA GLN A 83 -0.71 -9.31 16.74
C GLN A 83 0.78 -9.66 16.57
N GLY A 84 1.14 -10.53 15.61
CA GLY A 84 2.53 -10.88 15.30
C GLY A 84 3.24 -9.87 14.38
N ALA A 85 2.49 -9.00 13.68
CA ALA A 85 3.04 -8.02 12.76
C ALA A 85 3.67 -6.83 13.50
N SER A 86 4.88 -7.04 14.02
CA SER A 86 5.73 -5.98 14.56
C SER A 86 5.96 -4.91 13.49
N LYS A 87 5.62 -3.65 13.79
CA LYS A 87 5.75 -2.41 12.97
C LYS A 87 6.43 -2.63 11.61
N ALA A 88 5.66 -2.47 10.52
CA ALA A 88 6.12 -2.49 9.13
C ALA A 88 7.50 -1.81 8.97
N ARG A 89 8.56 -2.62 8.95
CA ARG A 89 9.90 -2.19 8.58
C ARG A 89 10.05 -2.58 7.12
N CYS A 90 9.96 -1.59 6.23
CA CYS A 90 10.48 -1.74 4.88
C CYS A 90 12.00 -1.96 5.02
N SER A 91 12.43 -3.20 4.85
CA SER A 91 13.84 -3.57 4.97
C SER A 91 14.50 -3.19 3.67
N LYS A 92 15.44 -2.23 3.72
CA LYS A 92 16.35 -1.99 2.59
C LYS A 92 17.29 -3.18 2.50
N GLU A 93 17.00 -4.14 1.64
CA GLU A 93 18.06 -5.06 1.19
C GLU A 93 18.85 -4.33 0.09
N ALA A 94 19.97 -3.74 0.52
CA ALA A 94 21.00 -3.32 -0.41
C ALA A 94 21.62 -4.58 -1.01
N VAL A 95 21.34 -4.85 -2.29
CA VAL A 95 22.14 -5.81 -3.05
C VAL A 95 23.51 -5.16 -3.31
N THR A 96 24.51 -5.57 -2.54
CA THR A 96 25.91 -5.26 -2.82
C THR A 96 26.36 -6.17 -3.96
N GLY A 97 26.58 -5.58 -5.13
CA GLY A 97 27.19 -6.27 -6.26
C GLY A 97 28.64 -6.69 -5.94
N SER A 98 29.03 -7.83 -6.49
CA SER A 98 30.42 -8.21 -6.77
C SER A 98 30.43 -8.86 -8.15
#